data_AF-A0A1A8IYG9-F1
#
_entry.id   AF-A0A1A8IYG9-F1
#
_cell.length_a   1.000
_cell.length_b   1.000
_cell.length_c   1.000
_cell.angle_alpha   90.00
_cell.angle_beta   90.00
_cell.angle_gamma   90.00
#
_symmetry.space_group_name_H-M   'P 1'
#
loop_
_entity.id
_entity.type
_entity.pdbx_description
1 polymer ?
#
loop_
_entity_poly.entity_id
_entity_poly.type
_entity_poly.pdbx_seq_one_letter_code
_entity_poly.pdbx_strand_id
1 'polypeptide(L)'
;MRNSAKFVLTPQTAEWKETSQPDYVLGEPMFFEAKAESLSNDERLYIHTCYATSEKSHTSKPQYSVIKNSGCMVESKSSHSRFIPHRNNAVRFSVDAFLFKGMAAQQLYMHCTLFVGSLVPTPTAKSCNYDSNTRRWVELFGPNSVCDCCDSSCGSEESAETPVMSSTSWTINPKTKVVLQPKKKMAPTTSTTTGTVWKSLPVDSADLQMGGV
;
A
#
# COMPACT_ATOMS: atom_id res chain seq x y z
N MET A 1 37.30 12.87 3.35
CA MET A 1 36.42 12.97 2.16
C MET A 1 35.24 12.04 2.42
N ARG A 2 34.04 12.57 2.65
CA ARG A 2 32.85 11.75 2.95
C ARG A 2 32.40 11.15 1.61
N ASN A 3 32.52 9.84 1.44
CA ASN A 3 32.09 9.13 0.23
C ASN A 3 30.61 9.49 0.02
N SER A 4 30.26 10.22 -1.03
CA SER A 4 28.86 10.54 -1.30
C SER A 4 28.17 9.25 -1.73
N ALA A 5 27.32 8.70 -0.86
CA ALA A 5 26.57 7.50 -1.17
C ALA A 5 25.75 7.72 -2.44
N LYS A 6 25.95 6.87 -3.45
CA LYS A 6 25.16 6.88 -4.68
C LYS A 6 23.90 6.06 -4.46
N PHE A 7 22.76 6.68 -4.72
CA PHE A 7 21.46 6.04 -4.56
C PHE A 7 20.81 5.74 -5.91
N VAL A 8 20.06 4.65 -5.97
CA VAL A 8 19.25 4.27 -7.13
C VAL A 8 17.87 3.86 -6.64
N LEU A 9 16.82 4.32 -7.34
CA LEU A 9 15.44 3.91 -7.12
C LEU A 9 14.94 3.15 -8.34
N THR A 10 14.51 1.91 -8.16
CA THR A 10 14.02 1.05 -9.24
C THR A 10 12.65 0.45 -8.93
N PRO A 11 11.77 0.36 -9.92
CA PRO A 11 10.62 -0.54 -9.86
C PRO A 11 11.11 -2.00 -9.82
N GLN A 12 10.36 -2.84 -9.13
CA GLN A 12 10.69 -4.23 -8.86
C GLN A 12 9.50 -5.15 -9.16
N THR A 13 9.78 -6.43 -9.36
CA THR A 13 8.77 -7.50 -9.27
C THR A 13 8.48 -7.86 -7.80
N ALA A 14 7.47 -8.68 -7.56
CA ALA A 14 7.17 -9.21 -6.22
C ALA A 14 8.33 -10.02 -5.62
N GLU A 15 9.20 -10.58 -6.47
CA GLU A 15 10.40 -11.34 -6.10
C GLU A 15 11.65 -10.46 -5.93
N TRP A 16 11.51 -9.12 -5.97
CA TRP A 16 12.61 -8.16 -5.85
C TRP A 16 13.66 -8.28 -6.96
N LYS A 17 13.17 -8.48 -8.20
CA LYS A 17 13.97 -8.41 -9.41
C LYS A 17 13.74 -7.09 -10.11
N GLU A 18 14.84 -6.44 -10.52
CA GLU A 18 14.80 -5.16 -11.22
C GLU A 18 14.02 -5.28 -12.53
N THR A 19 13.18 -4.29 -12.79
CA THR A 19 12.42 -4.18 -14.03
C THR A 19 12.51 -2.75 -14.55
N SER A 20 12.80 -2.61 -15.84
CA SER A 20 13.06 -1.29 -16.43
C SER A 20 11.79 -0.49 -16.67
N GLN A 21 10.69 -1.14 -17.05
CA GLN A 21 9.39 -0.50 -17.31
C GLN A 21 8.24 -1.49 -17.07
N PRO A 22 7.86 -1.73 -15.80
CA PRO A 22 6.78 -2.65 -15.50
C PRO A 22 5.41 -2.12 -15.94
N ASP A 23 4.54 -3.03 -16.36
CA ASP A 23 3.11 -2.78 -16.52
C ASP A 23 2.37 -3.38 -15.31
N TYR A 24 1.83 -2.51 -14.47
CA TYR A 24 1.08 -2.91 -13.28
C TYR A 24 -0.42 -2.98 -13.59
N VAL A 25 -1.14 -3.85 -12.87
CA VAL A 25 -2.59 -3.94 -12.97
C VAL A 25 -3.21 -3.13 -11.85
N LEU A 26 -4.24 -2.33 -12.15
CA LEU A 26 -4.94 -1.57 -11.13
C LEU A 26 -5.49 -2.50 -10.04
N GLY A 27 -5.21 -2.19 -8.77
CA GLY A 27 -5.56 -3.01 -7.61
C GLY A 27 -4.51 -4.04 -7.19
N GLU A 28 -3.46 -4.25 -7.99
CA GLU A 28 -2.30 -5.05 -7.58
C GLU A 28 -1.20 -4.16 -6.98
N PRO A 29 -0.34 -4.70 -6.09
CA PRO A 29 0.76 -3.94 -5.51
C PRO A 29 1.88 -3.70 -6.52
N MET A 30 2.39 -2.48 -6.54
CA MET A 30 3.61 -2.06 -7.24
C MET A 30 4.77 -2.10 -6.26
N PHE A 31 5.92 -2.65 -6.65
CA PHE A 31 7.08 -2.80 -5.76
C PHE A 31 8.20 -1.86 -6.18
N PHE A 32 8.83 -1.22 -5.20
CA PHE A 32 9.95 -0.32 -5.41
C PHE A 32 11.08 -0.63 -4.43
N GLU A 33 12.31 -0.48 -4.90
CA GLU A 33 13.50 -0.60 -4.08
C GLU A 33 14.42 0.61 -4.31
N ALA A 34 14.75 1.28 -3.22
CA ALA A 34 15.88 2.20 -3.18
C ALA A 34 17.12 1.45 -2.67
N LYS A 35 18.28 1.66 -3.28
CA LYS A 35 19.56 1.06 -2.88
C LYS A 35 20.65 2.12 -2.76
N ALA A 36 21.51 1.96 -1.78
CA ALA A 36 22.79 2.66 -1.67
C ALA A 36 23.91 1.75 -2.18
N GLU A 37 24.74 2.24 -3.11
CA GLU A 37 25.87 1.48 -3.67
C GLU A 37 26.96 1.18 -2.62
N SER A 38 27.14 2.09 -1.66
CA SER A 38 28.09 1.95 -0.56
C SER A 38 27.45 2.49 0.71
N LEU A 39 27.49 1.68 1.76
CA LEU A 39 26.97 2.01 3.09
C LEU A 39 27.86 1.32 4.13
N SER A 40 28.20 2.00 5.23
CA SER A 40 28.92 1.34 6.32
C SER A 40 28.01 0.39 7.11
N ASN A 41 28.60 -0.50 7.91
CA ASN A 41 27.85 -1.51 8.66
C ASN A 41 26.94 -0.91 9.76
N ASP A 42 27.29 0.28 10.26
CA ASP A 42 26.60 0.98 11.34
C ASP A 42 25.62 2.04 10.82
N GLU A 43 25.35 2.03 9.52
CA GLU A 43 24.46 2.96 8.84
C GLU A 43 23.26 2.22 8.23
N ARG A 44 22.16 2.94 8.07
CA ARG A 44 20.96 2.49 7.35
C ARG A 44 20.49 3.56 6.37
N LEU A 45 20.06 3.11 5.20
CA LEU A 45 19.34 3.92 4.22
C LEU A 45 17.90 4.14 4.68
N TYR A 46 17.45 5.39 4.63
CA TYR A 46 16.08 5.78 4.93
C TYR A 46 15.48 6.60 3.79
N ILE A 47 14.15 6.60 3.72
CA ILE A 47 13.37 7.48 2.85
C ILE A 47 12.85 8.65 3.69
N HIS A 48 13.13 9.87 3.24
CA HIS A 48 12.55 11.06 3.83
C HIS A 48 11.12 11.28 3.33
N THR A 49 10.96 11.37 2.01
CA THR A 49 9.65 11.48 1.34
C THR A 49 9.66 10.70 0.03
N CYS A 50 8.49 10.25 -0.40
CA CYS A 50 8.26 9.78 -1.76
C CYS A 50 6.91 10.27 -2.29
N TYR A 51 6.88 10.60 -3.57
CA TYR A 51 5.67 10.98 -4.26
C TYR A 51 5.76 10.59 -5.74
N ALA A 52 4.61 10.40 -6.36
CA ALA A 52 4.51 10.05 -7.76
C ALA A 52 3.99 11.20 -8.61
N THR A 53 4.44 11.26 -9.85
CA THR A 53 4.00 12.21 -10.87
C THR A 53 3.70 11.51 -12.18
N SER A 54 3.03 12.23 -13.06
CA SER A 54 2.65 11.79 -14.40
C SER A 54 3.65 12.20 -15.50
N GLU A 55 4.71 12.90 -15.11
CA GLU A 55 5.79 13.35 -15.98
C GLU A 55 7.14 13.07 -15.31
N LYS A 56 8.19 12.91 -16.12
CA LYS A 56 9.54 12.64 -15.63
C LYS A 56 10.07 13.72 -14.66
N SER A 57 9.57 14.94 -14.75
CA SER A 57 9.95 16.02 -13.85
C SER A 57 9.39 15.80 -12.45
N HIS A 58 10.26 15.72 -11.44
CA HIS A 58 9.86 15.58 -10.04
C HIS A 58 9.13 16.82 -9.47
N THR A 59 9.13 17.95 -10.19
CA THR A 59 8.40 19.16 -9.79
C THR A 59 7.05 19.30 -10.49
N SER A 60 6.74 18.42 -11.45
CA SER A 60 5.46 18.40 -12.16
C SER A 60 4.29 18.17 -11.20
N LYS A 61 3.11 18.63 -11.61
CA LYS A 61 1.86 18.47 -10.87
C LYS A 61 0.84 17.72 -11.73
N PRO A 62 -0.06 16.92 -11.13
CA PRO A 62 -0.22 16.68 -9.69
C PRO A 62 0.88 15.77 -9.09
N GLN A 63 1.07 15.85 -7.78
CA GLN A 63 1.93 14.94 -7.01
C GLN A 63 1.08 14.08 -6.07
N TYR A 64 1.17 12.76 -6.19
CA TYR A 64 0.53 11.82 -5.27
C TYR A 64 1.52 11.45 -4.16
N SER A 65 1.21 11.78 -2.91
CA SER A 65 2.11 11.55 -1.78
C SER A 65 2.02 10.11 -1.29
N VAL A 66 3.15 9.41 -1.28
CA VAL A 66 3.23 8.00 -0.83
C VAL A 66 3.86 7.92 0.56
N ILE A 67 5.02 8.55 0.74
CA ILE A 67 5.75 8.63 2.00
C ILE A 67 5.99 10.10 2.35
N LYS A 68 5.70 10.48 3.59
CA LYS A 68 5.87 11.85 4.12
C LYS A 68 6.49 11.82 5.51
N ASN A 69 6.77 12.99 6.09
CA ASN A 69 7.17 13.17 7.48
C ASN A 69 8.34 12.25 7.88
N SER A 70 9.40 12.21 7.07
CA SER A 70 10.62 11.45 7.37
C SER A 70 10.35 9.94 7.54
N GLY A 71 9.69 9.31 6.58
CA GLY A 71 9.48 7.86 6.57
C GLY A 71 8.13 7.35 7.08
N CYS A 72 7.08 8.16 7.09
CA CYS A 72 5.70 7.71 7.34
C CYS A 72 5.01 7.34 6.02
N MET A 73 4.64 6.06 5.84
CA MET A 73 3.85 5.57 4.69
C MET A 73 2.40 6.08 4.79
N VAL A 74 2.15 7.36 4.50
CA VAL A 74 0.82 7.99 4.65
C VAL A 74 -0.26 7.32 3.82
N GLU A 75 0.14 6.70 2.71
CA GLU A 75 -0.75 6.01 1.79
C GLU A 75 -1.36 4.74 2.43
N SER A 76 -0.62 4.08 3.34
CA SER A 76 -1.06 2.89 4.10
C SER A 76 -2.29 3.11 5.00
N LYS A 77 -2.70 4.36 5.24
CA LYS A 77 -3.94 4.67 5.95
C LYS A 77 -5.20 4.31 5.15
N SER A 78 -5.11 4.32 3.83
CA SER A 78 -6.23 4.14 2.92
C SER A 78 -6.06 2.97 1.95
N SER A 79 -4.98 2.19 2.10
CA SER A 79 -4.55 1.16 1.14
C SER A 79 -3.80 0.02 1.85
N HIS A 80 -3.26 -0.91 1.07
CA HIS A 80 -2.37 -1.98 1.53
C HIS A 80 -0.87 -1.68 1.34
N SER A 81 -0.52 -0.43 1.02
CA SER A 81 0.88 -0.02 0.85
C SER A 81 1.65 -0.07 2.14
N ARG A 82 2.94 -0.36 2.04
CA ARG A 82 3.80 -0.57 3.21
C ARG A 82 5.27 -0.61 2.84
N PHE A 83 6.11 -0.19 3.78
CA PHE A 83 7.49 -0.66 3.86
C PHE A 83 7.53 -2.16 4.11
N ILE A 84 8.50 -2.82 3.49
CA ILE A 84 8.73 -4.26 3.57
C ILE A 84 10.12 -4.49 4.18
N PRO A 85 10.30 -5.48 5.09
CA PRO A 85 11.60 -5.79 5.67
C PRO A 85 12.73 -5.87 4.62
N HIS A 86 13.85 -5.20 4.92
CA HIS A 86 14.97 -5.02 4.01
C HIS A 86 16.31 -5.00 4.75
N ARG A 87 17.41 -5.07 4.00
CA ARG A 87 18.77 -4.91 4.53
C ARG A 87 19.10 -3.42 4.70
N ASN A 88 20.09 -3.11 5.53
CA ASN A 88 20.46 -1.72 5.86
C ASN A 88 20.75 -0.84 4.63
N ASN A 89 21.28 -1.39 3.53
CA ASN A 89 21.64 -0.65 2.33
C ASN A 89 20.53 -0.53 1.27
N ALA A 90 19.32 -1.00 1.58
CA ALA A 90 18.17 -0.90 0.70
C ALA A 90 16.96 -0.41 1.48
N VAL A 91 15.96 0.16 0.81
CA VAL A 91 14.63 0.38 1.35
C VAL A 91 13.63 -0.19 0.36
N ARG A 92 12.77 -1.09 0.86
CA ARG A 92 11.75 -1.78 0.06
C ARG A 92 10.37 -1.32 0.48
N PHE A 93 9.53 -1.01 -0.49
CA PHE A 93 8.15 -0.67 -0.22
C PHE A 93 7.22 -1.10 -1.37
N SER A 94 5.98 -1.40 -1.03
CA SER A 94 4.91 -1.61 -2.00
C SER A 94 3.92 -0.45 -1.96
N VAL A 95 3.38 -0.10 -3.13
CA VAL A 95 2.34 0.90 -3.31
C VAL A 95 1.19 0.28 -4.09
N ASP A 96 -0.05 0.37 -3.61
CA ASP A 96 -1.21 -0.08 -4.37
C ASP A 96 -1.31 0.70 -5.69
N ALA A 97 -1.53 0.01 -6.81
CA ALA A 97 -1.63 0.67 -8.11
C ALA A 97 -2.77 1.69 -8.14
N PHE A 98 -2.47 2.92 -8.57
CA PHE A 98 -3.39 4.05 -8.59
C PHE A 98 -3.29 4.85 -9.90
N LEU A 99 -4.37 5.50 -10.32
CA LEU A 99 -4.37 6.42 -11.47
C LEU A 99 -4.77 7.82 -11.04
N PHE A 100 -4.17 8.84 -11.65
CA PHE A 100 -4.68 10.20 -11.52
C PHE A 100 -6.05 10.32 -12.20
N LYS A 101 -6.98 11.01 -11.53
CA LYS A 101 -8.33 11.20 -12.05
C LYS A 101 -8.29 11.90 -13.41
N GLY A 102 -9.02 11.35 -14.39
CA GLY A 102 -9.09 11.91 -15.74
C GLY A 102 -7.90 11.56 -16.63
N MET A 103 -6.97 10.72 -16.18
CA MET A 103 -5.78 10.32 -16.92
C MET A 103 -5.77 8.79 -17.12
N ALA A 104 -6.34 8.33 -18.24
CA ALA A 104 -6.28 6.92 -18.61
C ALA A 104 -4.97 6.64 -19.37
N ALA A 105 -4.24 5.59 -18.96
CA ALA A 105 -3.02 5.10 -19.60
C ALA A 105 -1.82 6.08 -19.60
N GLN A 106 -1.36 6.48 -18.40
CA GLN A 106 -0.18 7.33 -18.25
C GLN A 106 1.04 6.58 -17.72
N GLN A 107 2.21 6.98 -18.21
CA GLN A 107 3.48 6.64 -17.58
C GLN A 107 3.62 7.45 -16.29
N LEU A 108 3.85 6.76 -15.18
CA LEU A 108 4.05 7.36 -13.88
C LEU A 108 5.52 7.23 -13.46
N TYR A 109 5.96 8.14 -12.60
CA TYR A 109 7.32 8.18 -12.06
C TYR A 109 7.25 8.31 -10.55
N MET A 110 8.19 7.68 -9.85
CA MET A 110 8.31 7.71 -8.40
C MET A 110 9.53 8.55 -8.08
N HIS A 111 9.35 9.51 -7.19
CA HIS A 111 10.39 10.42 -6.76
C HIS A 111 10.56 10.27 -5.27
N CYS A 112 11.78 10.03 -4.82
CA CYS A 112 12.09 9.85 -3.41
C CYS A 112 13.31 10.67 -3.00
N THR A 113 13.24 11.26 -1.82
CA THR A 113 14.38 11.84 -1.13
C THR A 113 14.94 10.79 -0.18
N LEU A 114 16.22 10.45 -0.35
CA LEU A 114 16.91 9.40 0.39
C LEU A 114 18.02 10.01 1.25
N PHE A 115 18.31 9.37 2.38
CA PHE A 115 19.43 9.75 3.22
C PHE A 115 19.95 8.55 4.01
N VAL A 116 21.17 8.69 4.52
CA VAL A 116 21.82 7.69 5.36
C VAL A 116 21.83 8.19 6.79
N GLY A 117 21.45 7.33 7.73
CA GLY A 117 21.47 7.62 9.16
C GLY A 117 21.92 6.42 9.99
N SER A 118 21.80 6.56 11.31
CA SER A 118 22.07 5.50 12.29
C SER A 118 21.17 4.27 12.10
N LEU A 119 21.63 3.09 12.53
CA LEU A 119 20.80 1.87 12.62
C LEU A 119 19.60 2.00 13.57
N VAL A 120 19.71 2.86 14.58
CA VAL A 120 18.66 3.06 15.59
C VAL A 120 17.64 4.04 15.04
N PRO A 121 16.36 3.63 14.85
CA PRO A 121 15.34 4.53 14.33
C PRO A 121 15.09 5.71 15.27
N THR A 122 14.81 6.86 14.67
CA THR A 122 14.43 8.11 15.36
C THR A 122 13.15 8.67 14.74
N PRO A 123 12.49 9.66 15.35
CA PRO A 123 11.39 10.37 14.72
C PRO A 123 11.73 10.98 13.35
N THR A 124 13.02 11.22 13.03
CA THR A 124 13.46 11.74 11.73
C THR A 124 14.11 10.69 10.82
N ALA A 125 14.32 9.46 11.29
CA ALA A 125 14.89 8.34 10.54
C ALA A 125 14.17 7.02 10.88
N LYS A 126 13.16 6.69 10.09
CA LYS A 126 12.20 5.60 10.39
C LYS A 126 11.54 5.05 9.13
N SER A 127 10.78 3.96 9.26
CA SER A 127 10.04 3.29 8.19
C SER A 127 8.70 2.81 8.74
N CYS A 128 7.79 3.76 8.93
CA CYS A 128 6.53 3.56 9.61
C CYS A 128 5.41 3.14 8.66
N ASN A 129 4.72 2.05 9.01
CA ASN A 129 3.50 1.58 8.36
C ASN A 129 2.30 1.86 9.27
N TYR A 130 1.14 2.18 8.69
CA TYR A 130 -0.11 2.24 9.44
C TYR A 130 -0.75 0.85 9.45
N ASP A 131 -0.97 0.29 10.64
CA ASP A 131 -1.77 -0.92 10.82
C ASP A 131 -3.22 -0.53 11.09
N SER A 132 -4.09 -0.76 10.12
CA SER A 132 -5.51 -0.43 10.19
C SER A 132 -6.29 -1.28 11.20
N ASN A 133 -5.80 -2.47 11.57
CA ASN A 133 -6.45 -3.34 12.55
C ASN A 133 -6.29 -2.78 13.96
N THR A 134 -5.07 -2.33 14.29
CA THR A 134 -4.76 -1.74 15.60
C THR A 134 -4.89 -0.22 15.63
N ARG A 135 -5.10 0.41 14.45
CA ARG A 135 -5.16 1.86 14.23
C ARG A 135 -3.93 2.59 14.75
N ARG A 136 -2.75 2.00 14.54
CA ARG A 136 -1.48 2.48 15.06
C ARG A 136 -0.42 2.50 13.98
N TRP A 137 0.54 3.41 14.14
CA TRP A 137 1.77 3.37 13.37
C TRP A 137 2.75 2.36 13.96
N VAL A 138 3.41 1.61 13.08
CA VAL A 138 4.33 0.52 13.43
C VAL A 138 5.66 0.76 12.72
N GLU A 139 6.74 0.77 13.50
CA GLU A 139 8.11 0.89 12.98
C GLU A 139 8.64 -0.48 12.54
N LEU A 140 9.41 -0.51 11.44
CA LEU A 140 9.91 -1.75 10.87
C LEU A 140 11.11 -2.36 11.63
N PHE A 141 11.99 -1.53 12.20
CA PHE A 141 13.25 -2.00 12.80
C PHE A 141 13.49 -1.56 14.25
N GLY A 142 12.46 -1.08 14.93
CA GLY A 142 12.62 -0.44 16.23
C GLY A 142 11.30 -0.22 16.96
N PRO A 143 11.32 0.61 18.02
CA PRO A 143 10.12 0.84 18.82
C PRO A 143 9.11 1.70 18.06
N ASN A 144 7.83 1.30 18.11
CA ASN A 144 6.73 2.02 17.43
C ASN A 144 6.59 3.49 17.86
N SER A 145 7.09 3.86 19.04
CA SER A 145 7.00 5.24 19.56
C SER A 145 7.70 6.27 18.68
N VAL A 146 8.68 5.87 17.85
CA VAL A 146 9.29 6.80 16.88
C VAL A 146 8.31 7.24 15.79
N CYS A 147 7.24 6.47 15.59
CA CYS A 147 6.20 6.75 14.61
C CYS A 147 5.02 7.53 15.17
N ASP A 148 4.97 7.84 16.47
CA ASP A 148 3.84 8.56 17.10
C ASP A 148 3.61 9.95 16.47
N CYS A 149 4.65 10.52 15.88
CA CYS A 149 4.59 11.80 15.16
C CYS A 149 3.93 11.72 13.77
N CYS A 150 3.67 10.53 13.21
CA CYS A 150 3.22 10.38 11.83
C CYS A 150 1.81 10.93 11.58
N ASP A 151 1.00 11.14 12.62
CA ASP A 151 -0.29 11.84 12.55
C ASP A 151 -0.18 13.37 12.68
N SER A 152 1.01 13.87 12.98
CA SER A 152 1.31 15.30 13.14
C SER A 152 2.54 15.70 12.32
N SER A 153 3.60 16.17 12.97
CA SER A 153 4.87 16.54 12.35
C SER A 153 6.00 15.84 13.08
N CYS A 154 6.85 15.15 12.33
CA CYS A 154 7.99 14.41 12.87
C CYS A 154 9.27 15.25 13.00
N GLY A 155 9.15 16.57 12.84
CA GLY A 155 10.29 17.47 12.72
C GLY A 155 11.02 17.31 11.39
N SER A 156 11.94 18.23 11.12
CA SER A 156 12.85 18.18 9.99
C SER A 156 14.27 18.16 10.53
N GLU A 157 15.11 17.26 10.02
CA GLU A 157 16.54 17.56 10.03
C GLU A 157 16.79 18.61 8.95
N GLU A 158 17.43 19.69 9.33
CA GLU A 158 17.68 20.84 8.45
C GLU A 158 18.47 20.38 7.22
N SER A 159 17.78 20.39 6.08
CA SER A 159 18.23 19.76 4.84
C SER A 159 19.38 20.55 4.24
N ALA A 160 20.58 19.99 4.24
CA ALA A 160 21.42 20.10 3.04
C ALA A 160 20.59 19.54 1.87
N GLU A 161 20.65 20.16 0.69
CA GLU A 161 19.85 19.76 -0.49
C GLU A 161 20.04 18.27 -0.82
N THR A 162 19.20 17.40 -0.26
CA THR A 162 19.26 15.97 -0.51
C THR A 162 18.69 15.72 -1.90
N PRO A 163 19.46 15.12 -2.83
CA PRO A 163 19.02 14.93 -4.19
C PRO A 163 17.77 14.04 -4.25
N VAL A 164 16.83 14.40 -5.13
CA VAL A 164 15.63 13.61 -5.40
C VAL A 164 15.97 12.52 -6.41
N MET A 165 15.83 11.26 -6.02
CA MET A 165 16.00 10.11 -6.90
C MET A 165 14.70 9.78 -7.58
N SER A 166 14.75 9.60 -8.90
CA SER A 166 13.58 9.28 -9.72
C SER A 166 13.72 7.88 -10.29
N SER A 167 12.63 7.10 -10.26
CA SER A 167 12.57 5.80 -10.90
C SER A 167 12.52 5.93 -12.42
N THR A 168 12.68 4.79 -13.12
CA THR A 168 12.14 4.65 -14.48
C THR A 168 10.61 4.69 -14.45
N SER A 169 9.99 4.93 -15.62
CA SER A 169 8.52 4.95 -15.69
C SER A 169 7.91 3.56 -15.53
N TRP A 170 6.71 3.52 -14.96
CA TRP A 170 5.81 2.36 -15.06
C TRP A 170 4.49 2.76 -15.70
N THR A 171 3.77 1.77 -16.22
CA THR A 171 2.39 1.96 -16.71
C THR A 171 1.41 1.23 -15.82
N ILE A 172 0.15 1.67 -15.87
CA ILE A 172 -0.95 0.97 -15.22
C ILE A 172 -1.95 0.57 -16.29
N ASN A 173 -2.19 -0.73 -16.36
CA ASN A 173 -3.21 -1.32 -17.17
C ASN A 173 -4.55 -1.27 -16.42
N PRO A 174 -5.54 -0.48 -16.89
CA PRO A 174 -6.85 -0.42 -16.28
C PRO A 174 -7.67 -1.69 -16.53
N LYS A 175 -7.20 -2.63 -17.35
CA LYS A 175 -7.81 -3.95 -17.46
C LYS A 175 -7.62 -4.69 -16.14
N THR A 176 -8.55 -4.50 -15.21
CA THR A 176 -8.83 -5.48 -14.18
C THR A 176 -8.91 -6.83 -14.86
N LYS A 177 -8.03 -7.77 -14.53
CA LYS A 177 -8.42 -9.16 -14.63
C LYS A 177 -9.60 -9.28 -13.68
N VAL A 178 -10.81 -9.14 -14.21
CA VAL A 178 -11.99 -9.69 -13.56
C VAL A 178 -11.68 -11.18 -13.52
N VAL A 179 -11.09 -11.63 -12.42
CA VAL A 179 -11.13 -13.04 -12.07
C VAL A 179 -12.61 -13.29 -11.86
N LEU A 180 -13.29 -13.68 -12.94
CA LEU A 180 -14.53 -14.43 -12.82
C LEU A 180 -14.15 -15.63 -11.97
N GLN A 181 -14.37 -15.53 -10.67
CA GLN A 181 -14.45 -16.70 -9.83
C GLN A 181 -15.44 -17.61 -10.56
N PRO A 182 -15.08 -18.87 -10.86
CA PRO A 182 -16.04 -19.81 -11.38
C PRO A 182 -17.20 -19.79 -10.39
N LYS A 183 -18.39 -19.38 -10.85
CA LYS A 183 -19.62 -19.61 -10.08
C LYS A 183 -19.58 -21.09 -9.75
N LYS A 184 -19.38 -21.44 -8.48
CA LYS A 184 -19.54 -22.82 -8.03
C LYS A 184 -20.95 -23.20 -8.47
N LYS A 185 -21.04 -24.09 -9.47
CA LYS A 185 -22.32 -24.70 -9.83
C LYS A 185 -22.78 -25.41 -8.57
N MET A 186 -23.86 -24.92 -7.97
CA MET A 186 -24.56 -25.65 -6.94
C MET A 186 -25.00 -26.96 -7.59
N ALA A 187 -24.48 -28.08 -7.08
CA ALA A 187 -24.88 -29.40 -7.56
C ALA A 187 -26.39 -29.57 -7.35
N PRO A 188 -27.10 -30.26 -8.24
CA PRO A 188 -28.50 -30.58 -8.01
C PRO A 188 -28.58 -31.56 -6.84
N THR A 189 -29.16 -31.12 -5.73
CA THR A 189 -29.52 -32.01 -4.62
C THR A 189 -30.61 -32.96 -5.13
N THR A 190 -30.24 -34.21 -5.34
CA THR A 190 -31.20 -35.29 -5.56
C THR A 190 -31.93 -35.56 -4.26
N SER A 191 -33.18 -35.09 -4.14
CA SER A 191 -34.09 -35.50 -3.08
C SER A 191 -34.65 -36.88 -3.41
N THR A 192 -34.13 -37.91 -2.75
CA THR A 192 -34.79 -39.22 -2.71
C THR A 192 -35.94 -39.14 -1.69
N THR A 193 -37.15 -39.12 -2.23
CA THR A 193 -38.42 -39.28 -1.52
C THR A 193 -38.48 -40.65 -0.82
N THR A 194 -38.63 -40.65 0.51
CA THR A 194 -39.38 -41.69 1.23
C THR A 194 -40.38 -40.98 2.13
N GLY A 195 -41.66 -41.23 1.88
CA GLY A 195 -42.75 -40.40 2.36
C GLY A 195 -43.16 -40.64 3.80
N THR A 196 -43.79 -39.63 4.39
CA THR A 196 -44.93 -39.86 5.29
C THR A 196 -45.88 -38.68 5.15
N VAL A 197 -47.13 -39.03 4.82
CA VAL A 197 -48.28 -38.16 4.55
C VAL A 197 -48.68 -37.41 5.81
N TRP A 198 -48.82 -36.08 5.75
CA TRP A 198 -49.71 -35.34 6.65
C TRP A 198 -50.79 -34.61 5.85
N LYS A 199 -52.03 -34.91 6.22
CA LYS A 199 -53.26 -34.38 5.66
C LYS A 199 -53.42 -32.93 6.09
N SER A 200 -53.77 -32.09 5.13
CA SER A 200 -54.33 -30.76 5.31
C SER A 200 -55.68 -30.82 6.02
N LEU A 201 -55.93 -29.83 6.87
CA LEU A 201 -57.27 -29.34 7.18
C LEU A 201 -57.30 -27.82 7.03
N PRO A 202 -58.47 -27.24 6.67
CA PRO A 202 -58.58 -25.94 6.03
C PRO A 202 -58.93 -24.81 7.01
N VAL A 203 -58.71 -23.60 6.53
CA VAL A 203 -59.24 -22.35 7.08
C VAL A 203 -60.74 -22.29 6.77
N ASP A 204 -61.57 -21.92 7.76
CA ASP A 204 -62.94 -21.47 7.52
C ASP A 204 -63.38 -20.33 8.46
N SER A 205 -64.34 -19.58 7.94
CA SER A 205 -64.80 -18.21 8.21
C SER A 205 -65.63 -17.93 9.48
N ALA A 206 -65.67 -16.61 9.79
CA ALA A 206 -66.82 -15.76 10.21
C ALA A 206 -67.33 -15.67 11.67
N ASP A 207 -67.30 -14.41 12.14
CA ASP A 207 -68.32 -13.58 12.83
C ASP A 207 -68.95 -13.86 14.21
N LEU A 208 -69.00 -12.75 14.97
CA LEU A 208 -69.91 -12.27 16.05
C LEU A 208 -70.40 -13.21 17.17
N GLN A 209 -70.30 -12.76 18.44
CA GLN A 209 -71.42 -12.14 19.20
C GLN A 209 -71.02 -11.65 20.62
N MET A 210 -71.76 -10.66 21.11
CA MET A 210 -71.65 -9.97 22.41
C MET A 210 -72.27 -10.74 23.60
N GLY A 211 -71.77 -10.45 24.82
CA GLY A 211 -72.61 -10.06 25.98
C GLY A 211 -72.80 -11.04 27.17
N GLY A 212 -72.67 -10.49 28.39
CA GLY A 212 -73.26 -10.94 29.67
C GLY A 212 -72.52 -12.06 30.40
N VAL A 213 -72.27 -12.04 31.72
CA VAL A 213 -72.93 -11.39 32.87
C VAL A 213 -71.87 -10.88 33.85
#